data_AF-A0A8E0IGA1-F1
#
_entry.id   AF-A0A8E0IGA1-F1
#
_cell.length_a   1.000
_cell.length_b   1.000
_cell.length_c   1.000
_cell.angle_alpha   90.00
_cell.angle_beta   90.00
_cell.angle_gamma   90.00
#
_symmetry.space_group_name_H-M   'P 1'
#
loop_
_entity.id
_entity.type
_entity.pdbx_description
1 polymer ?
#
loop_
_entity_poly.entity_id
_entity_poly.type
_entity_poly.pdbx_seq_one_letter_code
_entity_poly.pdbx_strand_id
1 'polypeptide(L)'
;MSIIDRLYSMLPTLTATDRKIAQVILTNPGAVVNTTIAALAKESNVSEASISRFCRTIGVEGFHQLKIELAKVAENRSAYYQEINADNLQQALSNISANKVAEIEGTLKNASSHDIRKILDLLKQASVILVAAAGDTQPVADDAVYKFNQLGLLAITDSSWETALAQTMNAPADALLLVISNSGETRNLITQIKAAQQRGIAVVAITNRKDSPIGLAADYQLLTAVRQQIFESEYFFSRVAAMTAVEALFLLLLAEDKTFMAHIKAHEALIAETKI
;
A
#
# COMPACT_ATOMS: atom_id res chain seq x y z
N MET A 1 -0.80 7.53 9.80
CA MET A 1 0.32 6.60 9.61
C MET A 1 1.21 6.61 10.85
N SER A 2 1.46 5.46 11.48
CA SER A 2 2.33 5.38 12.67
C SER A 2 3.81 5.53 12.29
N ILE A 3 4.70 5.76 13.27
CA ILE A 3 6.15 5.79 13.00
C ILE A 3 6.67 4.45 12.47
N ILE A 4 6.05 3.34 12.87
CA ILE A 4 6.39 2.00 12.41
C ILE A 4 6.01 1.81 10.94
N ASP A 5 4.78 2.19 10.56
CA ASP A 5 4.34 2.21 9.16
C ASP A 5 5.29 3.03 8.30
N ARG A 6 5.67 4.22 8.81
CA ARG A 6 6.62 5.09 8.12
C ARG A 6 7.95 4.40 7.88
N LEU A 7 8.53 3.79 8.92
CA LEU A 7 9.79 3.09 8.80
C LEU A 7 9.72 1.97 7.74
N TYR A 8 8.69 1.12 7.78
CA TYR A 8 8.50 0.08 6.76
C TYR A 8 8.38 0.65 5.35
N SER A 9 7.60 1.73 5.19
CA SER A 9 7.42 2.38 3.89
C SER A 9 8.74 2.93 3.34
N MET A 10 9.63 3.46 4.19
CA MET A 10 10.87 4.09 3.76
C MET A 10 12.02 3.10 3.51
N LEU A 11 11.96 1.90 4.11
CA LEU A 11 13.01 0.88 4.03
C LEU A 11 13.63 0.69 2.62
N PRO A 12 12.86 0.64 1.50
CA PRO A 12 13.43 0.46 0.17
C PRO A 12 14.42 1.56 -0.24
N THR A 13 14.19 2.80 0.21
CA THR A 13 14.97 4.00 -0.13
C THR A 13 16.03 4.39 0.88
N LEU A 14 16.05 3.75 2.05
CA LEU A 14 17.03 4.05 3.08
C LEU A 14 18.45 3.67 2.62
N THR A 15 19.40 4.54 2.94
CA THR A 15 20.84 4.26 2.80
C THR A 15 21.22 3.03 3.63
N ALA A 16 22.37 2.41 3.33
CA ALA A 16 22.84 1.26 4.11
C ALA A 16 22.97 1.58 5.62
N THR A 17 23.40 2.80 5.96
CA THR A 17 23.50 3.28 7.35
C THR A 17 22.12 3.44 7.98
N ASP A 18 21.19 4.11 7.31
CA ASP A 18 19.84 4.34 7.82
C ASP A 18 19.05 3.03 7.96
N ARG A 19 19.28 2.09 7.04
CA ARG A 19 18.64 0.76 7.08
C ARG A 19 19.05 -0.04 8.30
N LYS A 20 20.33 0.00 8.71
CA LYS A 20 20.79 -0.64 9.96
C LYS A 20 20.04 -0.09 11.17
N ILE A 21 19.88 1.24 11.23
CA ILE A 21 19.18 1.91 12.32
C ILE A 21 17.70 1.51 12.33
N ALA A 22 17.05 1.59 11.16
CA ALA A 22 15.65 1.20 11.00
C ALA A 22 15.42 -0.26 11.38
N GLN A 23 16.33 -1.16 11.01
CA GLN A 23 16.21 -2.59 11.30
C GLN A 23 16.26 -2.88 12.80
N VAL A 24 17.22 -2.29 13.53
CA VAL A 24 17.27 -2.41 15.00
C VAL A 24 15.99 -1.88 15.64
N ILE A 25 15.50 -0.72 15.18
CA ILE A 25 14.25 -0.16 15.70
C ILE A 25 13.08 -1.09 15.41
N LEU A 26 12.95 -1.61 14.19
CA LEU A 26 11.82 -2.44 13.76
C LEU A 26 11.82 -3.84 14.39
N THR A 27 12.98 -4.37 14.80
CA THR A 27 13.08 -5.64 15.53
C THR A 27 12.41 -5.55 16.91
N ASN A 28 12.63 -4.47 17.65
CA ASN A 28 11.97 -4.27 18.94
C ASN A 28 11.75 -2.78 19.28
N PRO A 29 10.70 -2.16 18.70
CA PRO A 29 10.45 -0.73 18.90
C PRO A 29 10.28 -0.35 20.38
N GLY A 30 9.65 -1.25 21.16
CA GLY A 30 9.41 -1.04 22.59
C GLY A 30 10.69 -1.01 23.42
N ALA A 31 11.73 -1.77 23.04
CA ALA A 31 13.03 -1.71 23.71
C ALA A 31 13.69 -0.33 23.52
N VAL A 32 13.59 0.25 22.32
CA VAL A 32 14.22 1.54 21.98
C VAL A 32 13.68 2.71 22.82
N VAL A 33 12.45 2.63 23.31
CA VAL A 33 11.85 3.65 24.20
C VAL A 33 12.71 3.90 25.45
N ASN A 34 13.38 2.85 25.93
CA ASN A 34 14.19 2.89 27.15
C ASN A 34 15.70 2.96 26.88
N THR A 35 16.15 3.10 25.63
CA THR A 35 17.57 3.20 25.29
C THR A 35 18.07 4.65 25.19
N THR A 36 19.39 4.81 25.23
CA THR A 36 20.10 6.05 24.91
C THR A 36 20.50 6.07 23.44
N ILE A 37 20.79 7.26 22.91
CA ILE A 37 21.27 7.41 21.53
C ILE A 37 22.57 6.62 21.31
N ALA A 38 23.46 6.62 22.31
CA ALA A 38 24.72 5.87 22.30
C ALA A 38 24.47 4.35 22.25
N ALA A 39 23.50 3.84 23.02
CA ALA A 39 23.15 2.43 23.00
C ALA A 39 22.58 2.00 21.64
N LEU A 40 21.65 2.78 21.08
CA LEU A 40 21.09 2.50 19.75
C LEU A 40 22.16 2.59 18.65
N ALA A 41 23.06 3.58 18.73
CA ALA A 41 24.18 3.73 17.79
C ALA A 41 25.10 2.49 17.83
N LYS A 42 25.43 2.01 19.02
CA LYS A 42 26.24 0.80 19.23
C LYS A 42 25.55 -0.44 18.66
N GLU A 43 24.28 -0.65 18.97
CA GLU A 43 23.48 -1.79 18.50
C GLU A 43 23.31 -1.79 16.97
N SER A 44 23.10 -0.60 16.39
CA SER A 44 22.98 -0.42 14.93
C SER A 44 24.33 -0.42 14.21
N ASN A 45 25.45 -0.47 14.94
CA ASN A 45 26.81 -0.35 14.40
C ASN A 45 27.02 0.93 13.55
N VAL A 46 26.65 2.08 14.11
CA VAL A 46 26.76 3.42 13.51
C VAL A 46 27.19 4.47 14.54
N SER A 47 27.41 5.71 14.11
CA SER A 47 27.68 6.85 15.01
C SER A 47 26.40 7.47 15.57
N GLU A 48 26.46 8.13 16.74
CA GLU A 48 25.34 8.92 17.28
C GLU A 48 24.89 10.05 16.34
N ALA A 49 25.84 10.63 15.59
CA ALA A 49 25.54 11.61 14.55
C ALA A 49 24.71 10.98 13.41
N SER A 50 24.93 9.71 13.09
CA SER A 50 24.09 8.97 12.14
C SER A 50 22.67 8.79 12.66
N ILE A 51 22.48 8.44 13.94
CA ILE A 51 21.13 8.36 14.55
C ILE A 51 20.42 9.72 14.48
N SER A 52 21.13 10.80 14.78
CA SER A 52 20.56 12.16 14.73
C SER A 52 20.15 12.56 13.31
N ARG A 53 20.96 12.23 12.29
CA ARG A 53 20.58 12.43 10.88
C ARG A 53 19.40 11.56 10.48
N PHE A 54 19.41 10.29 10.88
CA PHE A 54 18.32 9.34 10.61
C PHE A 54 16.98 9.84 11.15
N CYS A 55 16.94 10.41 12.36
CA CYS A 55 15.74 11.02 12.92
C CYS A 55 15.14 12.06 11.95
N ARG A 56 15.99 12.95 11.40
CA ARG A 56 15.55 13.94 10.40
C ARG A 56 15.11 13.29 9.09
N THR A 57 15.82 12.25 8.63
CA THR A 57 15.45 11.46 7.43
C THR A 57 14.04 10.93 7.57
N ILE A 58 13.70 10.33 8.72
CA ILE A 58 12.36 9.80 9.01
C ILE A 58 11.40 10.88 9.53
N GLY A 59 11.72 12.15 9.33
CA GLY A 59 10.90 13.33 9.61
C GLY A 59 10.48 13.50 11.07
N VAL A 60 11.38 13.20 12.01
CA VAL A 60 11.28 13.61 13.42
C VAL A 60 12.48 14.49 13.80
N GLU A 61 12.28 15.42 14.73
CA GLU A 61 13.25 16.47 15.09
C GLU A 61 14.53 15.91 15.74
N GLY A 62 14.42 14.75 16.40
CA GLY A 62 15.56 14.10 17.04
C GLY A 62 15.19 12.83 17.79
N PHE A 63 16.19 12.25 18.46
CA PHE A 63 16.06 10.94 19.12
C PHE A 63 14.99 10.94 20.23
N HIS A 64 14.84 12.05 20.97
CA HIS A 64 13.80 12.13 22.00
C HIS A 64 12.39 12.04 21.41
N GLN A 65 12.12 12.78 20.33
CA GLN A 65 10.82 12.71 19.64
C GLN A 65 10.59 11.33 19.01
N LEU A 66 11.63 10.70 18.46
CA LEU A 66 11.55 9.31 18.00
C LEU A 66 11.05 8.38 19.13
N LYS A 67 11.60 8.50 20.34
CA LYS A 67 11.15 7.68 21.48
C LYS A 67 9.70 7.96 21.89
N ILE A 68 9.24 9.21 21.81
CA ILE A 68 7.84 9.56 22.05
C ILE A 68 6.93 8.86 21.03
N GLU A 69 7.28 8.94 19.74
CA GLU A 69 6.49 8.28 18.69
C GLU A 69 6.51 6.75 18.81
N LEU A 70 7.65 6.16 19.21
CA LEU A 70 7.76 4.73 19.49
C LEU A 70 6.97 4.33 20.75
N ALA A 71 6.90 5.17 21.78
CA ALA A 71 6.11 4.91 22.97
C ALA A 71 4.61 4.82 22.68
N LYS A 72 4.09 5.66 21.76
CA LYS A 72 2.68 5.63 21.33
C LYS A 72 2.26 4.31 20.69
N VAL A 73 3.21 3.59 20.09
CA VAL A 73 2.98 2.27 19.49
C VAL A 73 3.45 1.13 20.40
N ALA A 74 4.12 1.45 21.52
CA ALA A 74 4.81 0.47 22.36
C ALA A 74 3.86 -0.53 23.02
N GLU A 75 2.68 -0.04 23.38
CA GLU A 75 1.61 -0.81 24.02
C GLU A 75 0.91 -1.76 23.03
N ASN A 76 0.97 -1.45 21.74
CA ASN A 76 0.37 -2.28 20.70
C ASN A 76 1.42 -3.14 19.99
N ARG A 77 1.90 -4.19 20.67
CA ARG A 77 2.89 -5.14 20.10
C ARG A 77 2.46 -5.78 18.78
N SER A 78 1.16 -5.81 18.46
CA SER A 78 0.66 -6.27 17.15
C SER A 78 1.13 -5.38 15.99
N ALA A 79 1.58 -4.14 16.26
CA ALA A 79 2.12 -3.25 15.23
C ALA A 79 3.52 -3.65 14.73
N TYR A 80 4.21 -4.55 15.45
CA TYR A 80 5.59 -4.96 15.16
C TYR A 80 5.63 -6.15 14.21
N TYR A 81 6.69 -6.23 13.40
CA TYR A 81 6.95 -7.45 12.63
C TYR A 81 7.35 -8.57 13.57
N GLN A 82 6.64 -9.67 13.47
CA GLN A 82 6.94 -10.92 14.15
C GLN A 82 7.85 -11.74 13.24
N GLU A 83 9.05 -12.06 13.72
CA GLU A 83 10.04 -12.82 12.97
C GLU A 83 9.50 -14.19 12.55
N ILE A 84 9.76 -14.58 11.31
CA ILE A 84 9.33 -15.87 10.78
C ILE A 84 10.54 -16.81 10.82
N ASN A 85 10.56 -17.74 11.77
CA ASN A 85 11.59 -18.78 11.89
C ASN A 85 10.99 -20.15 11.52
N ALA A 86 11.57 -20.79 10.51
CA ALA A 86 11.08 -22.06 9.97
C ALA A 86 11.32 -23.29 10.87
N ASP A 87 12.17 -23.20 11.89
CA ASP A 87 12.46 -24.29 12.84
C ASP A 87 11.25 -24.65 13.71
N ASN A 88 10.32 -23.71 13.91
CA ASN A 88 9.04 -23.93 14.55
C ASN A 88 7.89 -23.43 13.68
N LEU A 89 7.37 -24.32 12.84
CA LEU A 89 6.32 -23.99 11.87
C LEU A 89 5.04 -23.45 12.52
N GLN A 90 4.63 -23.94 13.69
CA GLN A 90 3.43 -23.45 14.36
C GLN A 90 3.59 -22.00 14.81
N GLN A 91 4.75 -21.66 15.38
CA GLN A 91 5.07 -20.28 15.74
C GLN A 91 5.22 -19.40 14.50
N ALA A 92 5.85 -19.90 13.44
CA ALA A 92 5.99 -19.20 12.17
C ALA A 92 4.63 -18.82 11.57
N LEU A 93 3.67 -19.76 11.54
CA LEU A 93 2.30 -19.51 11.06
C LEU A 93 1.57 -18.48 11.92
N SER A 94 1.73 -18.55 13.25
CA SER A 94 1.18 -17.53 14.18
C SER A 94 1.75 -16.14 13.89
N ASN A 95 3.06 -16.05 13.67
CA ASN A 95 3.76 -14.79 13.37
C ASN A 95 3.37 -14.24 11.99
N ILE A 96 3.23 -15.09 10.97
CA ILE A 96 2.69 -14.73 9.65
C ILE A 96 1.29 -14.14 9.81
N SER A 97 0.39 -14.80 10.55
CA SER A 97 -0.96 -14.33 10.81
C SER A 97 -0.96 -12.94 11.46
N ALA A 98 -0.20 -12.77 12.54
CA ALA A 98 -0.09 -11.49 13.24
C ALA A 98 0.41 -10.36 12.32
N ASN A 99 1.43 -10.61 11.51
CA ASN A 99 1.95 -9.65 10.53
C ASN A 99 0.90 -9.26 9.49
N LYS A 100 0.10 -10.23 9.00
CA LYS A 100 -0.93 -9.98 7.99
C LYS A 100 -2.12 -9.22 8.53
N VAL A 101 -2.56 -9.53 9.75
CA VAL A 101 -3.60 -8.75 10.44
C VAL A 101 -3.16 -7.30 10.61
N ALA A 102 -1.92 -7.06 11.03
CA ALA A 102 -1.38 -5.71 11.19
C ALA A 102 -1.31 -4.94 9.85
N GLU A 103 -0.95 -5.60 8.76
CA GLU A 103 -0.93 -5.04 7.41
C GLU A 103 -2.34 -4.65 6.92
N ILE A 104 -3.35 -5.50 7.14
CA ILE A 104 -4.76 -5.21 6.83
C ILE A 104 -5.24 -4.01 7.63
N GLU A 105 -5.08 -4.04 8.96
CA GLU A 105 -5.52 -2.95 9.83
C GLU A 105 -4.82 -1.63 9.51
N GLY A 106 -3.51 -1.65 9.28
CA GLY A 106 -2.73 -0.46 8.94
C GLY A 106 -3.21 0.16 7.63
N THR A 107 -3.52 -0.67 6.63
CA THR A 107 -4.05 -0.22 5.35
C THR A 107 -5.40 0.47 5.52
N LEU A 108 -6.33 -0.13 6.26
CA LEU A 108 -7.67 0.44 6.47
C LEU A 108 -7.67 1.71 7.33
N LYS A 109 -6.69 1.87 8.24
CA LYS A 109 -6.55 3.05 9.11
C LYS A 109 -5.89 4.25 8.42
N ASN A 110 -5.18 4.06 7.30
CA ASN A 110 -4.40 5.12 6.68
C ASN A 110 -5.19 6.06 5.76
N ALA A 111 -6.39 5.65 5.30
CA ALA A 111 -7.19 6.45 4.41
C ALA A 111 -8.16 7.36 5.19
N SER A 112 -8.18 8.65 4.89
CA SER A 112 -9.16 9.55 5.49
C SER A 112 -10.55 9.28 4.89
N SER A 113 -11.61 9.41 5.70
CA SER A 113 -12.98 9.23 5.21
C SER A 113 -13.32 10.21 4.09
N HIS A 114 -12.69 11.39 4.07
CA HIS A 114 -12.86 12.38 3.01
C HIS A 114 -12.30 11.86 1.68
N ASP A 115 -11.05 11.39 1.66
CA ASP A 115 -10.40 10.90 0.45
C ASP A 115 -11.11 9.65 -0.08
N ILE A 116 -11.51 8.74 0.81
CA ILE A 116 -12.29 7.56 0.46
C ILE A 116 -13.60 7.96 -0.24
N ARG A 117 -14.36 8.91 0.34
CA ARG A 117 -15.62 9.38 -0.27
C ARG A 117 -15.38 9.93 -1.69
N LYS A 118 -14.31 10.71 -1.88
CA LYS A 118 -13.94 11.25 -3.21
C LYS A 118 -13.58 10.15 -4.21
N ILE A 119 -12.81 9.16 -3.78
CA ILE A 119 -12.43 8.01 -4.64
C ILE A 119 -13.67 7.20 -5.02
N LEU A 120 -14.57 6.93 -4.08
CA LEU A 120 -15.83 6.22 -4.35
C LEU A 120 -16.71 6.98 -5.34
N ASP A 121 -16.77 8.31 -5.25
CA ASP A 121 -17.52 9.13 -6.20
C ASP A 121 -16.90 9.12 -7.60
N LEU A 122 -15.56 9.17 -7.71
CA LEU A 122 -14.85 9.02 -8.98
C LEU A 122 -15.11 7.65 -9.61
N LEU A 123 -15.05 6.57 -8.84
CA LEU A 123 -15.31 5.21 -9.32
C LEU A 123 -16.73 5.07 -9.89
N LYS A 124 -17.74 5.69 -9.24
CA LYS A 124 -19.14 5.64 -9.69
C LYS A 124 -19.42 6.49 -10.92
N GLN A 125 -18.72 7.61 -11.08
CA GLN A 125 -18.93 8.56 -12.17
C GLN A 125 -18.10 8.22 -13.40
N ALA A 126 -17.07 7.38 -13.26
CA ALA A 126 -16.19 7.04 -14.35
C ALA A 126 -16.93 6.29 -15.47
N SER A 127 -16.76 6.75 -16.71
CA SER A 127 -17.25 6.03 -17.90
C SER A 127 -16.48 4.71 -18.12
N VAL A 128 -15.21 4.69 -17.72
CA VAL A 128 -14.35 3.51 -17.65
C VAL A 128 -13.28 3.70 -16.58
N ILE A 129 -13.03 2.65 -15.80
CA ILE A 129 -11.94 2.57 -14.83
C ILE A 129 -10.77 1.83 -15.49
N LEU A 130 -9.73 2.57 -15.85
CA LEU A 130 -8.47 2.02 -16.33
C LEU A 130 -7.66 1.59 -15.11
N VAL A 131 -7.47 0.29 -14.91
CA VAL A 131 -6.64 -0.23 -13.82
C VAL A 131 -5.26 -0.54 -14.36
N ALA A 132 -4.24 0.13 -13.81
CA ALA A 132 -2.86 0.01 -14.27
C ALA A 132 -1.96 -0.52 -13.16
N ALA A 133 -1.23 -1.59 -13.45
CA ALA A 133 -0.28 -2.22 -12.54
C ALA A 133 0.89 -2.81 -13.35
N ALA A 134 1.93 -3.27 -12.66
CA ALA A 134 3.06 -3.94 -13.31
C ALA A 134 3.64 -5.05 -12.43
N GLY A 135 4.10 -6.13 -13.06
CA GLY A 135 4.76 -7.25 -12.38
C GLY A 135 3.86 -7.89 -11.32
N ASP A 136 4.37 -8.03 -10.09
CA ASP A 136 3.67 -8.69 -8.97
C ASP A 136 2.35 -8.01 -8.57
N THR A 137 2.10 -6.76 -9.00
CA THR A 137 0.83 -6.07 -8.73
C THR A 137 -0.27 -6.38 -9.74
N GLN A 138 0.03 -7.02 -10.87
CA GLN A 138 -0.96 -7.33 -11.92
C GLN A 138 -2.15 -8.16 -11.40
N PRO A 139 -1.97 -9.22 -10.58
CA PRO A 139 -3.11 -9.98 -10.04
C PRO A 139 -4.07 -9.14 -9.19
N VAL A 140 -3.59 -8.05 -8.58
CA VAL A 140 -4.44 -7.12 -7.83
C VAL A 140 -5.27 -6.25 -8.78
N ALA A 141 -4.69 -5.86 -9.92
CA ALA A 141 -5.43 -5.15 -10.96
C ALA A 141 -6.52 -6.02 -11.59
N ASP A 142 -6.21 -7.29 -11.87
CA ASP A 142 -7.19 -8.23 -12.43
C ASP A 142 -8.36 -8.48 -11.45
N ASP A 143 -8.08 -8.61 -10.15
CA ASP A 143 -9.10 -8.70 -9.10
C ASP A 143 -9.96 -7.43 -8.99
N ALA A 144 -9.34 -6.25 -9.06
CA ALA A 144 -10.07 -4.97 -9.07
C ALA A 144 -10.99 -4.86 -10.28
N VAL A 145 -10.51 -5.23 -11.47
CA VAL A 145 -11.30 -5.24 -12.70
C VAL A 145 -12.48 -6.20 -12.56
N TYR A 146 -12.27 -7.41 -12.08
CA TYR A 146 -13.35 -8.37 -11.85
C TYR A 146 -14.42 -7.80 -10.90
N LYS A 147 -13.99 -7.27 -9.75
CA LYS A 147 -14.86 -6.71 -8.71
C LYS A 147 -15.66 -5.51 -9.19
N PHE A 148 -15.05 -4.56 -9.88
CA PHE A 148 -15.75 -3.37 -10.37
C PHE A 148 -16.76 -3.71 -11.49
N ASN A 149 -16.42 -4.64 -12.40
CA ASN A 149 -17.37 -5.08 -13.42
C ASN A 149 -18.56 -5.84 -12.82
N GLN A 150 -18.37 -6.60 -11.74
CA GLN A 150 -19.46 -7.23 -10.98
C GLN A 150 -20.42 -6.18 -10.37
N LEU A 151 -19.94 -4.99 -10.06
CA LEU A 151 -20.77 -3.84 -9.66
C LEU A 151 -21.40 -3.11 -10.85
N GLY A 152 -21.17 -3.54 -12.10
CA GLY A 152 -21.62 -2.80 -13.29
C GLY A 152 -20.81 -1.54 -13.59
N LEU A 153 -19.65 -1.35 -12.95
CA LEU A 153 -18.69 -0.30 -13.28
C LEU A 153 -17.69 -0.84 -14.30
N LEU A 154 -17.72 -0.32 -15.53
CA LEU A 154 -16.83 -0.80 -16.58
C LEU A 154 -15.37 -0.55 -16.18
N ALA A 155 -14.62 -1.63 -15.98
CA ALA A 155 -13.20 -1.58 -15.65
C ALA A 155 -12.39 -2.44 -16.60
N ILE A 156 -11.19 -1.99 -16.97
CA ILE A 156 -10.27 -2.72 -17.85
C ILE A 156 -8.84 -2.63 -17.34
N THR A 157 -8.04 -3.65 -17.64
CA THR A 157 -6.61 -3.72 -17.39
C THR A 157 -5.95 -4.45 -18.56
N ASP A 158 -4.67 -4.19 -18.80
CA ASP A 158 -3.87 -4.95 -19.74
C ASP A 158 -2.47 -5.18 -19.18
N SER A 159 -1.94 -6.39 -19.38
CA SER A 159 -0.59 -6.76 -18.93
C SER A 159 0.51 -6.23 -19.85
N SER A 160 0.20 -5.91 -21.11
CA SER A 160 1.07 -5.16 -22.01
C SER A 160 1.01 -3.69 -21.66
N TRP A 161 2.15 -3.13 -21.27
CA TRP A 161 2.24 -1.72 -20.94
C TRP A 161 1.92 -0.83 -22.15
N GLU A 162 2.27 -1.27 -23.37
CA GLU A 162 1.97 -0.57 -24.62
C GLU A 162 0.46 -0.45 -24.83
N THR A 163 -0.27 -1.56 -24.64
CA THR A 163 -1.73 -1.58 -24.78
C THR A 163 -2.39 -0.76 -23.68
N ALA A 164 -1.99 -0.92 -22.41
CA ALA A 164 -2.53 -0.14 -21.29
C ALA A 164 -2.32 1.38 -21.48
N LEU A 165 -1.15 1.78 -21.97
CA LEU A 165 -0.88 3.19 -22.31
C LEU A 165 -1.78 3.67 -23.46
N ALA A 166 -1.92 2.88 -24.53
CA ALA A 166 -2.79 3.24 -25.65
C ALA A 166 -4.26 3.36 -25.22
N GLN A 167 -4.75 2.45 -24.38
CA GLN A 167 -6.08 2.56 -23.76
C GLN A 167 -6.24 3.88 -23.00
N THR A 168 -5.23 4.27 -22.22
CA THR A 168 -5.22 5.54 -21.47
C THR A 168 -5.27 6.75 -22.39
N MET A 169 -4.53 6.73 -23.50
CA MET A 169 -4.52 7.83 -24.47
C MET A 169 -5.85 7.99 -25.21
N ASN A 170 -6.58 6.89 -25.39
CA ASN A 170 -7.85 6.85 -26.12
C ASN A 170 -9.08 6.96 -25.22
N ALA A 171 -8.92 6.93 -23.90
CA ALA A 171 -10.02 7.01 -22.96
C ALA A 171 -10.67 8.41 -22.94
N PRO A 172 -11.98 8.48 -22.67
CA PRO A 172 -12.68 9.75 -22.50
C PRO A 172 -12.20 10.49 -21.24
N ALA A 173 -12.41 11.80 -21.18
CA ALA A 173 -11.93 12.64 -20.08
C ALA A 173 -12.63 12.34 -18.74
N ASP A 174 -13.81 11.74 -18.77
CA ASP A 174 -14.54 11.27 -17.59
C ASP A 174 -14.14 9.84 -17.17
N ALA A 175 -13.10 9.26 -17.76
CA ALA A 175 -12.50 8.04 -17.26
C ALA A 175 -11.77 8.28 -15.92
N LEU A 176 -11.44 7.17 -15.25
CA LEU A 176 -10.60 7.16 -14.05
C LEU A 176 -9.39 6.26 -14.31
N LEU A 177 -8.19 6.73 -13.98
CA LEU A 177 -6.99 5.88 -13.92
C LEU A 177 -6.73 5.47 -12.47
N LEU A 178 -6.89 4.18 -12.17
CA LEU A 178 -6.52 3.56 -10.90
C LEU A 178 -5.15 2.87 -11.04
N VAL A 179 -4.12 3.43 -10.41
CA VAL A 179 -2.75 2.89 -10.47
C VAL A 179 -2.42 2.11 -9.20
N ILE A 180 -1.97 0.87 -9.34
CA ILE A 180 -1.55 0.01 -8.22
C ILE A 180 -0.04 -0.19 -8.33
N SER A 181 0.70 0.33 -7.36
CA SER A 181 2.17 0.19 -7.31
C SER A 181 2.68 0.23 -5.89
N ASN A 182 3.15 -0.92 -5.38
CA ASN A 182 3.65 -1.03 -4.00
C ASN A 182 4.75 -0.01 -3.70
N SER A 183 5.84 0.02 -4.48
CA SER A 183 6.93 0.98 -4.28
C SER A 183 6.56 2.40 -4.70
N GLY A 184 5.63 2.54 -5.66
CA GLY A 184 5.30 3.81 -6.30
C GLY A 184 6.38 4.34 -7.24
N GLU A 185 7.30 3.48 -7.71
CA GLU A 185 8.50 3.89 -8.46
C GLU A 185 8.55 3.37 -9.91
N THR A 186 7.52 2.63 -10.35
CA THR A 186 7.48 2.05 -11.70
C THR A 186 7.41 3.14 -12.78
N ARG A 187 8.48 3.32 -13.55
CA ARG A 187 8.59 4.38 -14.58
C ARG A 187 7.47 4.36 -15.62
N ASN A 188 7.09 3.17 -16.10
CA ASN A 188 6.02 3.06 -17.12
C ASN A 188 4.68 3.55 -16.58
N LEU A 189 4.36 3.26 -15.32
CA LEU A 189 3.13 3.77 -14.68
C LEU A 189 3.17 5.29 -14.51
N ILE A 190 4.33 5.88 -14.21
CA ILE A 190 4.48 7.35 -14.17
C ILE A 190 4.21 7.97 -15.55
N THR A 191 4.71 7.33 -16.62
CA THR A 191 4.43 7.78 -17.99
C THR A 191 2.93 7.71 -18.31
N GLN A 192 2.26 6.63 -17.88
CA GLN A 192 0.82 6.46 -18.07
C GLN A 192 -0.01 7.49 -17.28
N ILE A 193 0.39 7.80 -16.05
CA ILE A 193 -0.22 8.88 -15.24
C ILE A 193 -0.13 10.22 -15.98
N LYS A 194 1.04 10.56 -16.53
CA LYS A 194 1.20 11.79 -17.31
C LYS A 194 0.29 11.83 -18.54
N ALA A 195 0.11 10.70 -19.21
CA ALA A 195 -0.80 10.59 -20.35
C ALA A 195 -2.27 10.82 -19.93
N ALA A 196 -2.69 10.23 -18.81
CA ALA A 196 -4.02 10.47 -18.24
C ALA A 196 -4.23 11.96 -17.88
N GLN A 197 -3.26 12.58 -17.21
CA GLN A 197 -3.33 14.00 -16.83
C GLN A 197 -3.43 14.93 -18.03
N GLN A 198 -2.70 14.65 -19.12
CA GLN A 198 -2.81 15.40 -20.38
C GLN A 198 -4.21 15.30 -21.01
N ARG A 199 -4.96 14.25 -20.67
CA ARG A 199 -6.34 14.05 -21.13
C ARG A 199 -7.39 14.60 -20.16
N GLY A 200 -6.98 15.08 -18.99
CA GLY A 200 -7.89 15.52 -17.92
C GLY A 200 -8.51 14.36 -17.13
N ILE A 201 -7.97 13.15 -17.27
CA ILE A 201 -8.42 11.95 -16.56
C ILE A 201 -7.90 12.00 -15.13
N ALA A 202 -8.80 11.80 -14.17
CA ALA A 202 -8.43 11.75 -12.75
C ALA A 202 -7.60 10.50 -12.44
N VAL A 203 -6.66 10.63 -11.50
CA VAL A 203 -5.71 9.57 -11.13
C VAL A 203 -5.81 9.26 -9.64
N VAL A 204 -6.09 7.99 -9.32
CA VAL A 204 -6.04 7.45 -7.97
C VAL A 204 -4.89 6.45 -7.89
N ALA A 205 -4.03 6.58 -6.88
CA ALA A 205 -2.90 5.67 -6.69
C ALA A 205 -3.01 4.86 -5.38
N ILE A 206 -2.84 3.54 -5.46
CA ILE A 206 -2.66 2.63 -4.33
C ILE A 206 -1.16 2.34 -4.22
N THR A 207 -0.51 2.86 -3.17
CA THR A 207 0.94 2.72 -2.96
C THR A 207 1.30 2.56 -1.50
N ASN A 208 2.49 2.02 -1.19
CA ASN A 208 2.94 1.90 0.20
C ASN A 208 3.52 3.22 0.75
N ARG A 209 3.74 4.22 -0.10
CA ARG A 209 4.52 5.42 0.20
C ARG A 209 3.89 6.68 -0.38
N LYS A 210 3.57 7.61 0.51
CA LYS A 210 3.01 8.92 0.17
C LYS A 210 3.92 9.77 -0.72
N ASP A 211 5.22 9.69 -0.46
CA ASP A 211 6.27 10.47 -1.11
C ASP A 211 6.89 9.78 -2.33
N SER A 212 6.29 8.67 -2.77
CA SER A 212 6.73 7.99 -3.99
C SER A 212 6.44 8.82 -5.25
N PRO A 213 7.21 8.66 -6.34
CA PRO A 213 6.95 9.35 -7.59
C PRO A 213 5.51 9.20 -8.12
N ILE A 214 4.94 7.99 -8.03
CA ILE A 214 3.54 7.72 -8.42
C ILE A 214 2.57 8.39 -7.44
N GLY A 215 2.81 8.27 -6.13
CA GLY A 215 1.98 8.92 -5.13
C GLY A 215 1.89 10.42 -5.38
N LEU A 216 3.03 11.10 -5.49
CA LEU A 216 3.10 12.55 -5.72
C LEU A 216 2.48 13.00 -7.06
N ALA A 217 2.40 12.10 -8.04
CA ALA A 217 1.81 12.39 -9.34
C ALA A 217 0.29 12.14 -9.40
N ALA A 218 -0.30 11.46 -8.41
CA ALA A 218 -1.73 11.14 -8.39
C ALA A 218 -2.55 12.24 -7.71
N ASP A 219 -3.82 12.39 -8.12
CA ASP A 219 -4.76 13.34 -7.52
C ASP A 219 -5.21 12.88 -6.12
N TYR A 220 -5.40 11.56 -5.97
CA TYR A 220 -5.75 10.92 -4.70
C TYR A 220 -4.88 9.71 -4.44
N GLN A 221 -4.62 9.42 -3.17
CA GLN A 221 -3.78 8.32 -2.75
C GLN A 221 -4.47 7.46 -1.69
N LEU A 222 -4.32 6.13 -1.83
CA LEU A 222 -4.60 5.15 -0.79
C LEU A 222 -3.29 4.52 -0.37
N LEU A 223 -2.95 4.71 0.91
CA LEU A 223 -1.70 4.21 1.47
C LEU A 223 -1.87 2.84 2.08
N THR A 224 -1.25 1.85 1.46
CA THR A 224 -1.15 0.48 1.96
C THR A 224 -0.06 0.36 3.02
N ALA A 225 -0.35 -0.36 4.10
CA ALA A 225 0.63 -0.64 5.14
C ALA A 225 1.23 -2.03 4.91
N VAL A 226 2.52 -2.10 4.61
CA VAL A 226 3.21 -3.40 4.45
C VAL A 226 4.12 -3.66 5.65
N ARG A 227 4.09 -4.90 6.15
CA ARG A 227 4.87 -5.38 7.30
C ARG A 227 5.76 -6.53 6.85
N GLN A 228 6.84 -6.20 6.17
CA GLN A 228 7.83 -7.18 5.71
C GLN A 228 9.21 -6.75 6.14
N GLN A 229 9.96 -7.71 6.70
CA GLN A 229 11.40 -7.57 6.81
C GLN A 229 11.96 -7.62 5.39
N ILE A 230 12.76 -6.62 5.03
CA ILE A 230 13.62 -6.76 3.86
C ILE A 230 14.68 -7.78 4.27
N PHE A 231 14.44 -9.05 3.95
CA PHE A 231 15.53 -10.02 3.92
C PHE A 231 16.62 -9.44 3.04
N GLU A 232 17.87 -9.51 3.50
CA GLU A 232 19.02 -8.98 2.78
C GLU A 232 18.96 -9.50 1.33
N SER A 233 18.61 -8.60 0.39
CA SER A 233 18.56 -8.75 -1.07
C SER A 233 17.28 -9.24 -1.79
N GLU A 234 16.19 -9.65 -1.13
CA GLU A 234 15.00 -10.15 -1.86
C GLU A 234 13.76 -9.26 -1.72
N TYR A 235 13.30 -8.72 -2.84
CA TYR A 235 12.10 -7.90 -2.96
C TYR A 235 10.85 -8.78 -3.01
N PHE A 236 10.41 -9.31 -1.87
CA PHE A 236 9.09 -9.93 -1.76
C PHE A 236 8.09 -8.89 -1.27
N PHE A 237 7.14 -8.49 -2.12
CA PHE A 237 6.06 -7.60 -1.71
C PHE A 237 4.78 -8.36 -1.42
N SER A 238 4.10 -7.98 -0.36
CA SER A 238 2.76 -8.49 -0.07
C SER A 238 1.73 -7.86 -1.01
N ARG A 239 0.88 -8.68 -1.60
CA ARG A 239 -0.32 -8.24 -2.35
C ARG A 239 -1.52 -7.99 -1.43
N VAL A 240 -1.49 -8.51 -0.20
CA VAL A 240 -2.63 -8.50 0.74
C VAL A 240 -3.08 -7.07 1.06
N ALA A 241 -2.15 -6.14 1.33
CA ALA A 241 -2.49 -4.75 1.58
C ALA A 241 -3.24 -4.11 0.38
N ALA A 242 -2.71 -4.26 -0.84
CA ALA A 242 -3.33 -3.68 -2.03
C ALA A 242 -4.69 -4.33 -2.34
N MET A 243 -4.81 -5.65 -2.19
CA MET A 243 -6.09 -6.36 -2.29
C MET A 243 -7.09 -5.90 -1.24
N THR A 244 -6.65 -5.65 -0.01
CA THR A 244 -7.48 -5.11 1.08
C THR A 244 -8.01 -3.72 0.72
N ALA A 245 -7.18 -2.85 0.14
CA ALA A 245 -7.61 -1.53 -0.29
C ALA A 245 -8.67 -1.60 -1.41
N VAL A 246 -8.45 -2.46 -2.41
CA VAL A 246 -9.42 -2.71 -3.50
C VAL A 246 -10.73 -3.29 -2.94
N GLU A 247 -10.64 -4.28 -2.05
CA GLU A 247 -11.81 -4.91 -1.44
C GLU A 247 -12.59 -3.95 -0.54
N ALA A 248 -11.91 -3.08 0.20
CA ALA A 248 -12.56 -2.03 0.97
C ALA A 248 -13.36 -1.08 0.06
N LEU A 249 -12.80 -0.65 -1.07
CA LEU A 249 -13.52 0.17 -2.05
C LEU A 249 -14.74 -0.57 -2.60
N PHE A 250 -14.58 -1.84 -2.99
CA PHE A 250 -15.69 -2.68 -3.47
C PHE A 250 -16.81 -2.81 -2.44
N LEU A 251 -16.49 -3.15 -1.18
CA LEU A 251 -17.46 -3.33 -0.11
C LEU A 251 -18.15 -2.02 0.27
N LEU A 252 -17.44 -0.90 0.25
CA LEU A 252 -18.01 0.41 0.50
C LEU A 252 -18.96 0.84 -0.62
N LEU A 253 -18.60 0.64 -1.89
CA LEU A 253 -19.51 0.83 -3.02
C LEU A 253 -20.79 0.01 -2.81
N LEU A 254 -20.64 -1.28 -2.51
CA LEU A 254 -21.74 -2.20 -2.29
C LEU A 254 -22.66 -1.79 -1.13
N ALA A 255 -22.08 -1.23 -0.06
CA ALA A 255 -22.83 -0.74 1.09
C ALA A 255 -23.58 0.58 0.81
N GLU A 256 -23.09 1.40 -0.12
CA GLU A 256 -23.69 2.70 -0.46
C GLU A 256 -24.91 2.57 -1.37
N ASP A 257 -24.92 1.61 -2.30
CA ASP A 257 -26.01 1.47 -3.28
C ASP A 257 -26.44 0.01 -3.48
N LYS A 258 -27.73 -0.25 -3.24
CA LYS A 258 -28.35 -1.57 -3.41
C LYS A 258 -28.43 -1.99 -4.88
N THR A 259 -28.33 -1.07 -5.84
CA THR A 259 -28.32 -1.41 -7.28
C THR A 259 -27.14 -2.30 -7.64
N PHE A 260 -26.00 -2.13 -6.98
CA PHE A 260 -24.82 -2.97 -7.17
C PHE A 260 -25.07 -4.44 -6.83
N MET A 261 -25.81 -4.72 -5.75
CA MET A 261 -26.22 -6.09 -5.42
C MET A 261 -27.09 -6.72 -6.52
N ALA A 262 -27.88 -5.91 -7.24
CA ALA A 262 -28.66 -6.41 -8.37
C ALA A 262 -27.77 -6.76 -9.57
N HIS A 263 -26.74 -5.96 -9.87
CA HIS A 263 -25.74 -6.26 -10.89
C HIS A 263 -25.01 -7.57 -10.61
N ILE A 264 -24.51 -7.76 -9.38
CA ILE A 264 -23.83 -9.01 -8.98
C ILE A 264 -24.75 -10.21 -9.19
N LYS A 265 -26.00 -10.15 -8.72
CA LYS A 265 -26.97 -11.25 -8.87
C LYS A 265 -27.27 -11.56 -10.34
N ALA A 266 -27.43 -10.53 -11.17
CA ALA A 266 -27.69 -10.70 -12.60
C ALA A 266 -26.48 -11.34 -13.31
N HIS A 267 -25.26 -10.89 -12.98
CA HIS A 267 -24.03 -11.47 -13.50
C HIS A 267 -23.85 -12.93 -13.07
N GLU A 268 -23.97 -13.23 -11.76
CA GLU A 268 -23.85 -14.60 -11.22
C GLU A 268 -24.89 -15.55 -11.83
N ALA A 269 -26.13 -15.09 -12.06
CA ALA A 269 -27.17 -15.91 -12.68
C ALA A 269 -26.80 -16.36 -14.11
N LEU A 270 -26.12 -15.50 -14.88
CA LEU A 270 -25.69 -15.81 -16.24
C LEU A 270 -24.49 -16.78 -16.29
N ILE A 271 -23.65 -16.81 -15.26
CA ILE A 271 -22.51 -17.74 -15.18
C ILE A 271 -22.81 -19.01 -14.39
N ALA A 272 -23.92 -19.07 -13.64
CA ALA A 272 -24.28 -20.22 -12.81
C ALA A 272 -24.44 -21.52 -13.62
N GLU A 273 -24.80 -21.45 -14.91
CA GLU A 273 -24.89 -22.61 -15.80
C GLU A 273 -23.53 -23.31 -16.07
N THR A 274 -22.41 -22.72 -15.63
CA THR A 274 -21.06 -23.32 -15.73
C THR A 274 -20.62 -24.11 -14.49
N LYS A 275 -21.44 -24.16 -13.43
CA LYS A 275 -21.14 -24.86 -12.18
C LYS A 275 -22.05 -26.10 -12.07
N ILE A 276 -21.47 -27.30 -12.28
CA ILE A 276 -22.12 -28.59 -11.98
C ILE A 276 -22.12 -28.81 -10.47
#